data_AF-A0A9X1ZY28-F1
#
_entry.id   AF-A0A9X1ZY28-F1
#
_cell.length_a   1.000
_cell.length_b   1.000
_cell.length_c   1.000
_cell.angle_alpha   90.00
_cell.angle_beta   90.00
_cell.angle_gamma   90.00
#
_symmetry.space_group_name_H-M   'P 1'
#
loop_
_entity.id
_entity.type
_entity.pdbx_description
1 polymer ?
#
loop_
_entity_poly.entity_id
_entity_poly.type
_entity_poly.pdbx_seq_one_letter_code
_entity_poly.pdbx_strand_id
1 'polypeptide(L)'
;MRSAPFYGVRSRRSAANPGVRLTARTYGKARIGTYAEKAAGHITVDSDAERIVAHLLSIDPRVRSFRQQPFTVDLVLERLLFTREELSEARKARGGRAGEAEYTPDFATVQADGLQRAYEVKLEGFEGDGRYWAKVERARDIMEAYCHPLSTVVVPADERHPVLVNAQLLKPGILRAREYVTPDIIDRVASYCESGPVLQRALCTDLQIPTGLIPPLLATGVLQADLAHQHICSTLQLSAAYGDLSHLCLIEELQP
;
A
#
# COMPACT_ATOMS: atom_id res chain seq x y z
N MET A 1 2.81 -27.55 47.56
CA MET A 1 1.89 -26.56 46.94
C MET A 1 2.43 -26.18 45.58
N ARG A 2 1.72 -26.49 44.49
CA ARG A 2 2.14 -26.18 43.11
C ARG A 2 1.61 -24.80 42.72
N SER A 3 2.49 -23.91 42.27
CA SER A 3 2.16 -22.58 41.76
C SER A 3 1.39 -22.68 40.44
N ALA A 4 0.25 -22.00 40.34
CA ALA A 4 -0.50 -21.88 39.09
C ALA A 4 0.26 -20.98 38.09
N PRO A 5 0.29 -21.33 36.78
CA PRO A 5 0.91 -20.48 35.77
C PRO A 5 0.05 -19.23 35.51
N PHE A 6 0.71 -18.08 35.43
CA PHE A 6 0.12 -16.81 35.02
C PHE A 6 -0.24 -16.87 33.52
N TYR A 7 -1.52 -16.93 33.21
CA TYR A 7 -2.01 -16.69 31.85
C TYR A 7 -2.24 -15.18 31.65
N GLY A 8 -1.67 -14.65 30.57
CA GLY A 8 -1.78 -13.25 30.17
C GLY A 8 -3.24 -12.80 30.04
N VAL A 9 -3.51 -11.60 30.56
CA VAL A 9 -4.81 -10.93 30.52
C VAL A 9 -5.22 -10.68 29.07
N ARG A 10 -6.36 -11.24 28.63
CA ARG A 10 -7.01 -10.84 27.38
C ARG A 10 -7.61 -9.45 27.56
N SER A 11 -7.05 -8.45 26.89
CA SER A 11 -7.69 -7.12 26.79
C SER A 11 -8.98 -7.21 25.97
N ARG A 12 -10.04 -6.61 26.51
CA ARG A 12 -11.39 -6.51 25.94
C ARG A 12 -11.40 -6.05 24.48
N ARG A 13 -12.27 -6.68 23.68
CA ARG A 13 -12.72 -6.18 22.37
C ARG A 13 -13.58 -4.94 22.56
N SER A 14 -13.02 -3.75 22.38
CA SER A 14 -13.76 -2.53 22.04
C SER A 14 -12.75 -1.44 21.66
N ALA A 15 -12.32 -1.46 20.39
CA ALA A 15 -11.64 -0.36 19.70
C ALA A 15 -11.49 -0.79 18.24
N ALA A 16 -11.81 0.09 17.29
CA ALA A 16 -11.51 -0.10 15.89
C ALA A 16 -10.02 -0.45 15.75
N ASN A 17 -9.74 -1.68 15.30
CA ASN A 17 -8.38 -2.20 15.22
C ASN A 17 -7.70 -1.50 14.04
N PRO A 18 -6.64 -0.69 14.23
CA PRO A 18 -5.95 0.03 13.14
C PRO A 18 -5.18 -0.92 12.19
N GLY A 19 -5.47 -2.22 12.24
CA GLY A 19 -5.00 -3.22 11.29
C GLY A 19 -3.56 -3.68 11.50
N VAL A 20 -2.77 -3.02 12.35
CA VAL A 20 -1.36 -3.35 12.57
C VAL A 20 -1.21 -4.33 13.73
N ARG A 21 -0.66 -5.52 13.45
CA ARG A 21 -0.28 -6.52 14.47
C ARG A 21 1.13 -6.98 14.22
N LEU A 22 2.00 -6.79 15.20
CA LEU A 22 3.29 -7.50 15.21
C LEU A 22 2.99 -8.98 15.45
N THR A 23 3.36 -9.84 14.49
CA THR A 23 3.22 -11.29 14.62
C THR A 23 4.51 -11.88 15.17
N ALA A 24 4.39 -12.94 15.98
CA ALA A 24 5.51 -13.53 16.71
C ALA A 24 6.61 -14.02 15.76
N ARG A 25 7.87 -13.91 16.22
CA ARG A 25 9.08 -14.26 15.48
C ARG A 25 9.06 -15.74 15.05
N THR A 26 8.92 -16.00 13.77
CA THR A 26 9.38 -17.25 13.16
C THR A 26 10.64 -16.90 12.37
N TYR A 27 11.81 -17.35 12.86
CA TYR A 27 13.12 -17.18 12.22
C TYR A 27 13.76 -15.77 12.24
N GLY A 28 13.48 -14.95 13.26
CA GLY A 28 14.30 -13.78 13.60
C GLY A 28 13.96 -12.45 12.91
N LYS A 29 13.11 -12.43 11.88
CA LYS A 29 12.55 -11.18 11.33
C LYS A 29 11.16 -10.90 11.92
N ALA A 30 10.91 -9.66 12.33
CA ALA A 30 9.59 -9.23 12.78
C ALA A 30 8.67 -9.10 11.57
N ARG A 31 7.48 -9.70 11.66
CA ARG A 31 6.48 -9.68 10.59
C ARG A 31 5.34 -8.73 10.95
N ILE A 32 4.99 -7.85 10.03
CA ILE A 32 4.01 -6.79 10.26
C ILE A 32 2.69 -7.16 9.58
N GLY A 33 1.68 -7.48 10.37
CA GLY A 33 0.34 -7.72 9.86
C GLY A 33 -0.34 -6.41 9.48
N THR A 34 -0.99 -6.35 8.32
CA THR A 34 -1.89 -5.24 7.95
C THR A 34 -3.16 -5.76 7.26
N TYR A 35 -4.30 -5.09 7.48
CA TYR A 35 -5.55 -5.40 6.77
C TYR A 35 -5.66 -4.58 5.49
N ALA A 36 -6.01 -5.20 4.37
CA ALA A 36 -6.36 -4.54 3.13
C ALA A 36 -7.47 -5.32 2.41
N GLU A 37 -8.60 -4.67 2.13
CA GLU A 37 -9.75 -5.28 1.44
C GLU A 37 -9.33 -5.77 0.03
N LYS A 38 -8.56 -4.95 -0.69
CA LYS A 38 -7.99 -5.27 -2.01
C LYS A 38 -6.98 -6.44 -1.98
N ALA A 39 -6.49 -6.83 -0.80
CA ALA A 39 -5.65 -8.01 -0.61
C ALA A 39 -6.43 -9.21 -0.05
N ALA A 40 -7.76 -9.17 -0.11
CA ALA A 40 -8.66 -10.18 0.46
C ALA A 40 -8.51 -10.38 1.98
N GLY A 41 -8.09 -9.34 2.72
CA GLY A 41 -8.09 -9.33 4.18
C GLY A 41 -6.74 -9.03 4.80
N HIS A 42 -6.32 -9.85 5.77
CA HIS A 42 -5.07 -9.66 6.49
C HIS A 42 -3.88 -10.26 5.72
N ILE A 43 -2.88 -9.42 5.44
CA ILE A 43 -1.58 -9.81 4.87
C ILE A 43 -0.46 -9.55 5.88
N THR A 44 0.72 -10.12 5.64
CA THR A 44 1.86 -10.08 6.58
C THR A 44 3.14 -9.72 5.85
N VAL A 45 3.54 -8.45 5.94
CA VAL A 45 4.71 -7.89 5.25
C VAL A 45 5.99 -8.01 6.07
N ASP A 46 7.13 -8.00 5.38
CA ASP A 46 8.45 -8.21 5.97
C ASP A 46 9.13 -6.88 6.39
N SER A 47 8.58 -5.73 5.98
CA SER A 47 9.10 -4.40 6.33
C SER A 47 8.01 -3.34 6.49
N ASP A 48 8.33 -2.22 7.16
CA ASP A 48 7.44 -1.06 7.23
C ASP A 48 7.28 -0.36 5.86
N ALA A 49 8.32 -0.38 5.02
CA ALA A 49 8.24 0.11 3.64
C ALA A 49 7.17 -0.66 2.84
N GLU A 50 7.20 -2.00 2.87
CA GLU A 50 6.15 -2.83 2.27
C GLU A 50 4.77 -2.55 2.87
N ARG A 51 4.69 -2.28 4.19
CA ARG A 51 3.42 -1.93 4.83
C ARG A 51 2.84 -0.65 4.26
N ILE A 52 3.67 0.38 4.04
CA ILE A 52 3.21 1.63 3.44
C ILE A 52 2.81 1.41 1.98
N VAL A 53 3.58 0.66 1.20
CA VAL A 53 3.19 0.31 -0.18
C VAL A 53 1.85 -0.42 -0.21
N ALA A 54 1.60 -1.36 0.71
CA ALA A 54 0.28 -1.99 0.83
C ALA A 54 -0.85 -0.99 1.17
N HIS A 55 -0.56 0.11 1.87
CA HIS A 55 -1.54 1.19 2.12
C HIS A 55 -1.78 2.00 0.85
N LEU A 56 -0.74 2.34 0.11
CA LEU A 56 -0.84 3.02 -1.20
C LEU A 56 -1.67 2.19 -2.20
N LEU A 57 -1.36 0.90 -2.33
CA LEU A 57 -2.14 -0.02 -3.16
C LEU A 57 -3.60 -0.17 -2.71
N SER A 58 -3.88 0.03 -1.42
CA SER A 58 -5.25 0.00 -0.90
C SER A 58 -6.06 1.21 -1.34
N ILE A 59 -5.42 2.39 -1.44
CA ILE A 59 -6.08 3.65 -1.77
C ILE A 59 -6.07 3.99 -3.28
N ASP A 60 -5.11 3.47 -4.05
CA ASP A 60 -4.99 3.74 -5.49
C ASP A 60 -6.23 3.23 -6.25
N PRO A 61 -7.02 4.09 -6.93
CA PRO A 61 -8.27 3.72 -7.59
C PRO A 61 -8.07 2.75 -8.76
N ARG A 62 -6.88 2.70 -9.36
CA ARG A 62 -6.56 1.81 -10.47
C ARG A 62 -6.32 0.39 -9.99
N VAL A 63 -5.91 0.19 -8.74
CA VAL A 63 -5.69 -1.15 -8.19
C VAL A 63 -7.04 -1.78 -7.83
N ARG A 64 -7.40 -2.87 -8.50
CA ARG A 64 -8.58 -3.68 -8.17
C ARG A 64 -8.28 -4.66 -7.04
N SER A 65 -7.15 -5.35 -7.12
CA SER A 65 -6.68 -6.26 -6.09
C SER A 65 -5.16 -6.40 -6.10
N PHE A 66 -4.59 -6.90 -5.01
CA PHE A 66 -3.16 -7.17 -4.93
C PHE A 66 -2.83 -8.35 -4.02
N ARG A 67 -1.64 -8.92 -4.20
CA ARG A 67 -1.10 -10.02 -3.40
C ARG A 67 0.35 -9.72 -3.05
N GLN A 68 0.72 -10.05 -1.82
CA GLN A 68 2.10 -10.00 -1.36
C GLN A 68 2.82 -11.31 -1.76
N GLN A 69 4.10 -11.21 -2.14
CA GLN A 69 4.96 -12.33 -2.55
C GLN A 69 4.19 -13.32 -3.47
N PRO A 70 3.66 -12.81 -4.60
CA PRO A 70 2.60 -13.48 -5.37
C PRO A 70 3.07 -14.75 -6.09
N PHE A 71 4.35 -14.83 -6.43
CA PHE A 71 5.00 -15.92 -7.15
C PHE A 71 6.53 -15.78 -7.05
N THR A 72 7.25 -16.81 -7.47
CA THR A 72 8.71 -16.79 -7.61
C THR A 72 9.09 -16.85 -9.09
N VAL A 73 10.00 -15.99 -9.52
CA VAL A 73 10.64 -16.03 -10.83
C VAL A 73 11.82 -16.99 -10.76
N ASP A 74 11.78 -18.01 -11.59
CA ASP A 74 12.92 -18.89 -11.87
C ASP A 74 13.85 -18.19 -12.85
N LEU A 75 14.99 -17.71 -12.37
CA LEU A 75 15.96 -17.01 -13.21
C LEU A 75 16.76 -17.97 -14.11
N VAL A 76 16.71 -19.29 -13.88
CA VAL A 76 17.48 -20.26 -14.67
C VAL A 76 16.62 -20.87 -15.76
N LEU A 77 15.38 -21.23 -15.43
CA LEU A 77 14.40 -21.80 -16.38
C LEU A 77 13.45 -20.76 -16.97
N GLU A 78 13.60 -19.49 -16.58
CA GLU A 78 12.93 -18.32 -17.16
C GLU A 78 11.40 -18.45 -17.16
N ARG A 79 10.85 -18.77 -15.98
CA ARG A 79 9.40 -18.98 -15.78
C ARG A 79 8.91 -18.48 -14.43
N LEU A 80 7.60 -18.22 -14.34
CA LEU A 80 6.94 -17.90 -13.08
C LEU A 80 6.45 -19.18 -12.37
N LEU A 81 6.63 -19.22 -11.05
CA LEU A 81 6.28 -20.33 -10.17
C LEU A 81 5.31 -19.81 -9.11
N PHE A 82 4.04 -20.21 -9.17
CA PHE A 82 2.96 -19.72 -8.31
C PHE A 82 2.74 -20.59 -7.09
N THR A 83 3.22 -21.84 -7.13
CA THR A 83 3.02 -22.85 -6.10
C THR A 83 4.33 -23.33 -5.49
N ARG A 84 4.25 -23.94 -4.30
CA ARG A 84 5.42 -24.53 -3.64
C ARG A 84 5.91 -25.78 -4.36
N GLU A 85 4.98 -26.49 -5.00
CA GLU A 85 5.20 -27.67 -5.79
C GLU A 85 6.04 -27.33 -7.03
N GLU A 86 5.62 -26.32 -7.80
CA GLU A 86 6.40 -25.80 -8.94
C GLU A 86 7.80 -25.35 -8.52
N LEU A 87 7.91 -24.67 -7.37
CA LEU A 87 9.20 -24.26 -6.81
C LEU A 87 10.10 -25.46 -6.47
N SER A 88 9.53 -26.50 -5.85
CA SER A 88 10.24 -27.73 -5.53
C SER A 88 10.72 -28.46 -6.78
N GLU A 89 9.87 -28.56 -7.80
CA GLU A 89 10.20 -29.18 -9.09
C GLU A 89 11.29 -28.41 -9.82
N ALA A 90 11.20 -27.08 -9.85
CA ALA A 90 12.22 -26.22 -10.44
C ALA A 90 13.59 -26.41 -9.75
N ARG A 91 13.61 -26.46 -8.42
CA ARG A 91 14.84 -26.73 -7.63
C ARG A 91 15.44 -28.09 -7.95
N LYS A 92 14.61 -29.13 -8.08
CA LYS A 92 15.05 -30.49 -8.46
C LYS A 92 15.63 -30.51 -9.87
N ALA A 93 14.94 -29.91 -10.84
CA ALA A 93 15.37 -29.85 -12.24
C ALA A 93 16.72 -29.14 -12.41
N ARG A 94 17.02 -28.14 -11.58
CA ARG A 94 18.30 -27.44 -11.59
C ARG A 94 19.46 -28.24 -10.99
N GLY A 95 19.20 -29.38 -10.34
CA GLY A 95 20.25 -30.29 -9.85
C GLY A 95 21.25 -29.64 -8.88
N GLY A 96 20.85 -28.61 -8.14
CA GLY A 96 21.72 -27.93 -7.17
C GLY A 96 22.75 -26.95 -7.77
N ARG A 97 22.58 -26.50 -9.02
CA ARG A 97 23.39 -25.42 -9.60
C ARG A 97 23.49 -24.23 -8.63
N ALA A 98 24.72 -23.85 -8.27
CA ALA A 98 25.00 -22.72 -7.38
C ALA A 98 24.80 -21.39 -8.12
N GLY A 99 24.05 -20.46 -7.52
CA GLY A 99 23.80 -19.13 -8.08
C GLY A 99 22.47 -18.54 -7.61
N GLU A 100 22.21 -17.28 -7.98
CA GLU A 100 20.92 -16.64 -7.76
C GLU A 100 19.89 -17.20 -8.75
N ALA A 101 19.17 -18.23 -8.32
CA ALA A 101 18.24 -18.94 -9.17
C ALA A 101 16.80 -18.42 -9.08
N GLU A 102 16.49 -17.65 -8.04
CA GLU A 102 15.11 -17.32 -7.66
C GLU A 102 15.00 -15.85 -7.26
N TYR A 103 13.96 -15.19 -7.75
CA TYR A 103 13.57 -13.84 -7.37
C TYR A 103 12.07 -13.84 -7.02
N THR A 104 11.65 -13.02 -6.07
CA THR A 104 10.24 -12.91 -5.67
C THR A 104 9.95 -11.42 -5.52
N PRO A 105 9.06 -10.84 -6.35
CA PRO A 105 8.64 -9.45 -6.16
C PRO A 105 7.82 -9.34 -4.87
N ASP A 106 7.85 -8.18 -4.23
CA ASP A 106 7.13 -7.95 -2.98
C ASP A 106 5.61 -7.95 -3.17
N PHE A 107 5.12 -7.38 -4.28
CA PHE A 107 3.70 -7.36 -4.61
C PHE A 107 3.43 -7.65 -6.08
N ALA A 108 2.26 -8.22 -6.37
CA ALA A 108 1.61 -8.09 -7.67
C ALA A 108 0.19 -7.55 -7.50
N THR A 109 -0.24 -6.79 -8.49
CA THR A 109 -1.53 -6.14 -8.56
C THR A 109 -2.27 -6.57 -9.82
N VAL A 110 -3.60 -6.55 -9.72
CA VAL A 110 -4.47 -6.52 -10.88
C VAL A 110 -5.13 -5.16 -10.92
N GLN A 111 -4.95 -4.46 -12.02
CA GLN A 111 -5.49 -3.13 -12.27
C GLN A 111 -6.98 -3.19 -12.66
N ALA A 112 -7.65 -2.05 -12.68
CA ALA A 112 -9.07 -1.92 -12.97
C ALA A 112 -9.40 -2.33 -14.42
N ASP A 113 -8.48 -2.10 -15.35
CA ASP A 113 -8.53 -2.56 -16.74
C ASP A 113 -8.20 -4.06 -16.90
N GLY A 114 -7.82 -4.74 -15.82
CA GLY A 114 -7.45 -6.16 -15.81
C GLY A 114 -5.97 -6.44 -16.08
N LEU A 115 -5.16 -5.43 -16.40
CA LEU A 115 -3.72 -5.59 -16.57
C LEU A 115 -3.05 -5.92 -15.24
N GLN A 116 -1.89 -6.58 -15.30
CA GLN A 116 -1.13 -6.94 -14.12
C GLN A 116 0.13 -6.08 -14.00
N ARG A 117 0.57 -5.83 -12.77
CA ARG A 117 1.84 -5.13 -12.48
C ARG A 117 2.46 -5.73 -11.23
N ALA A 118 3.78 -5.82 -11.20
CA ALA A 118 4.52 -6.23 -10.02
C ALA A 118 5.33 -5.07 -9.45
N TYR A 119 5.62 -5.13 -8.16
CA TYR A 119 6.38 -4.12 -7.45
C TYR A 119 7.49 -4.76 -6.62
N GLU A 120 8.70 -4.20 -6.75
CA GLU A 120 9.80 -4.37 -5.80
C GLU A 120 9.87 -3.14 -4.92
N VAL A 121 9.91 -3.33 -3.59
CA VAL A 121 9.94 -2.24 -2.62
C VAL A 121 11.34 -2.10 -2.05
N LYS A 122 11.81 -0.85 -1.99
CA LYS A 122 13.04 -0.45 -1.30
C LYS A 122 12.77 0.67 -0.33
N LEU A 123 13.61 0.75 0.69
CA LEU A 123 13.73 1.92 1.54
C LEU A 123 14.87 2.76 0.98
N GLU A 124 14.68 4.08 0.91
CA GLU A 124 15.72 5.03 0.54
C GLU A 124 16.97 4.85 1.42
N GLY A 125 18.14 4.80 0.77
CA GLY A 125 19.42 4.46 1.39
C GLY A 125 19.69 2.96 1.55
N PHE A 126 18.74 2.10 1.16
CA PHE A 126 18.83 0.64 1.22
C PHE A 126 18.30 -0.03 -0.06
N GLU A 127 18.67 0.50 -1.22
CA GLU A 127 18.19 0.06 -2.54
C GLU A 127 18.78 -1.29 -2.98
N GLY A 128 19.97 -1.63 -2.49
CA GLY A 128 20.72 -2.83 -2.88
C GLY A 128 21.95 -2.50 -3.71
N ASP A 129 22.81 -3.50 -3.89
CA ASP A 129 24.04 -3.38 -4.66
C ASP A 129 23.84 -3.72 -6.15
N GLY A 130 24.89 -3.52 -6.96
CA GLY A 130 24.82 -3.78 -8.41
C GLY A 130 24.53 -5.24 -8.75
N ARG A 131 24.91 -6.20 -7.89
CA ARG A 131 24.63 -7.62 -8.09
C ARG A 131 23.14 -7.89 -7.90
N TYR A 132 22.54 -7.33 -6.86
CA TYR A 132 21.12 -7.37 -6.62
C TYR A 132 20.33 -6.73 -7.79
N TRP A 133 20.77 -5.57 -8.30
CA TRP A 133 20.09 -4.93 -9.43
C TRP A 133 20.21 -5.72 -10.73
N ALA A 134 21.36 -6.35 -11.01
CA ALA A 134 21.48 -7.25 -12.16
C ALA A 134 20.49 -8.44 -12.08
N LYS A 135 20.22 -8.93 -10.87
CA LYS A 135 19.20 -9.96 -10.63
C LYS A 135 17.79 -9.44 -10.89
N VAL A 136 17.47 -8.24 -10.41
CA VAL A 136 16.16 -7.60 -10.61
C VAL A 136 15.90 -7.33 -12.10
N GLU A 137 16.87 -6.82 -12.84
CA GLU A 137 16.72 -6.57 -14.28
C GLU A 137 16.48 -7.86 -15.06
N ARG A 138 17.20 -8.94 -14.72
CA ARG A 138 16.91 -10.26 -15.32
C ARG A 138 15.49 -10.74 -15.00
N ALA A 139 15.03 -10.53 -13.77
CA ALA A 139 13.68 -10.88 -13.38
C ALA A 139 12.63 -10.04 -14.13
N ARG A 140 12.89 -8.74 -14.33
CA ARG A 140 12.04 -7.81 -15.07
C ARG A 140 11.76 -8.32 -16.47
N ASP A 141 12.80 -8.72 -17.22
CA ASP A 141 12.66 -9.24 -18.59
C ASP A 141 11.76 -10.49 -18.64
N ILE A 142 11.97 -11.43 -17.71
CA ILE A 142 11.16 -12.64 -17.60
C ILE A 142 9.71 -12.26 -17.27
N MET A 143 9.49 -11.41 -16.25
CA MET A 143 8.16 -11.05 -15.81
C MET A 143 7.36 -10.28 -16.87
N GLU A 144 8.03 -9.42 -17.65
CA GLU A 144 7.44 -8.72 -18.80
C GLU A 144 6.88 -9.71 -19.82
N ALA A 145 7.63 -10.77 -20.15
CA ALA A 145 7.19 -11.82 -21.06
C ALA A 145 5.96 -12.60 -20.56
N TYR A 146 5.68 -12.56 -19.25
CA TYR A 146 4.50 -13.14 -18.61
C TYR A 146 3.42 -12.08 -18.29
N CYS A 147 3.47 -10.89 -18.89
CA CYS A 147 2.52 -9.80 -18.67
C CYS A 147 2.48 -9.28 -17.23
N HIS A 148 3.61 -9.32 -16.52
CA HIS A 148 3.79 -8.78 -15.18
C HIS A 148 4.91 -7.72 -15.14
N PRO A 149 4.76 -6.57 -15.82
CA PRO A 149 5.76 -5.50 -15.77
C PRO A 149 6.15 -5.17 -14.33
N LEU A 150 7.47 -5.20 -14.07
CA LEU A 150 8.03 -4.93 -12.75
C LEU A 150 8.42 -3.46 -12.62
N SER A 151 7.93 -2.81 -11.57
CA SER A 151 8.32 -1.45 -11.20
C SER A 151 8.99 -1.46 -9.82
N THR A 152 10.04 -0.66 -9.65
CA THR A 152 10.64 -0.42 -8.34
C THR A 152 9.95 0.75 -7.68
N VAL A 153 9.64 0.62 -6.39
CA VAL A 153 9.13 1.67 -5.53
C VAL A 153 10.17 1.93 -4.43
N VAL A 154 10.66 3.16 -4.35
CA VAL A 154 11.59 3.61 -3.31
C VAL A 154 10.82 4.44 -2.30
N VAL A 155 10.66 3.89 -1.10
CA VAL A 155 9.98 4.54 0.02
C VAL A 155 10.97 5.52 0.68
N PRO A 156 10.64 6.82 0.77
CA PRO A 156 11.48 7.83 1.40
C PRO A 156 11.84 7.46 2.84
N ALA A 157 13.08 7.77 3.25
CA ALA A 157 13.53 7.52 4.62
C ALA A 157 12.95 8.55 5.60
N ASP A 158 12.58 9.73 5.12
CA ASP A 158 11.86 10.73 5.93
C ASP A 158 10.43 10.25 6.22
N GLU A 159 10.18 9.82 7.45
CA GLU A 159 8.85 9.41 7.92
C GLU A 159 7.80 10.53 7.82
N ARG A 160 8.23 11.79 7.70
CA ARG A 160 7.35 12.95 7.49
C ARG A 160 7.05 13.20 6.03
N HIS A 161 7.53 12.38 5.09
CA HIS A 161 7.22 12.57 3.68
C HIS A 161 5.69 12.57 3.44
N PRO A 162 5.13 13.55 2.68
CA PRO A 162 3.68 13.71 2.54
C PRO A 162 2.96 12.44 2.08
N VAL A 163 3.48 11.73 1.08
CA VAL A 163 2.94 10.44 0.61
C VAL A 163 2.76 9.44 1.75
N LEU A 164 3.75 9.29 2.64
CA LEU A 164 3.73 8.30 3.72
C LEU A 164 2.71 8.66 4.79
N VAL A 165 2.68 9.94 5.19
CA VAL A 165 1.76 10.44 6.21
C VAL A 165 0.32 10.42 5.70
N ASN A 166 0.10 10.90 4.48
CA ASN A 166 -1.23 10.97 3.87
C ASN A 166 -1.80 9.57 3.64
N ALA A 167 -1.01 8.60 3.18
CA ALA A 167 -1.48 7.21 2.99
C ALA A 167 -2.05 6.61 4.29
N GLN A 168 -1.43 6.91 5.43
CA GLN A 168 -1.88 6.44 6.74
C GLN A 168 -3.20 7.09 7.19
N LEU A 169 -3.50 8.30 6.72
CA LEU A 169 -4.76 9.00 6.98
C LEU A 169 -5.87 8.56 6.02
N LEU A 170 -5.54 8.36 4.74
CA LEU A 170 -6.48 8.03 3.67
C LEU A 170 -7.02 6.61 3.79
N LYS A 171 -6.16 5.64 4.12
CA LYS A 171 -6.57 4.23 4.27
C LYS A 171 -7.74 4.03 5.25
N PRO A 172 -7.70 4.51 6.50
CA PRO A 172 -8.86 4.48 7.37
C PRO A 172 -9.97 5.44 6.91
N GLY A 173 -9.63 6.50 6.17
CA GLY A 173 -10.57 7.42 5.54
C GLY A 173 -11.58 6.71 4.63
N ILE A 174 -11.14 5.75 3.82
CA ILE A 174 -12.02 4.94 2.94
C ILE A 174 -13.11 4.21 3.75
N LEU A 175 -12.73 3.58 4.86
CA LEU A 175 -13.67 2.85 5.70
C LEU A 175 -14.67 3.80 6.38
N ARG A 176 -14.17 4.95 6.86
CA ARG A 176 -14.96 5.99 7.50
C ARG A 176 -15.90 6.71 6.53
N ALA A 177 -15.56 6.77 5.24
CA ALA A 177 -16.38 7.44 4.26
C ALA A 177 -17.80 6.87 4.19
N ARG A 178 -17.94 5.54 4.30
CA ARG A 178 -19.25 4.86 4.31
C ARG A 178 -20.13 5.28 5.50
N GLU A 179 -19.54 5.74 6.60
CA GLU A 179 -20.25 6.11 7.82
C GLU A 179 -20.52 7.62 7.89
N TYR A 180 -19.59 8.45 7.41
CA TYR A 180 -19.61 9.89 7.67
C TYR A 180 -19.79 10.78 6.43
N VAL A 181 -19.60 10.27 5.22
CA VAL A 181 -19.78 11.07 3.98
C VAL A 181 -21.20 10.85 3.47
N THR A 182 -22.07 11.83 3.75
CA THR A 182 -23.49 11.81 3.33
C THR A 182 -23.70 12.68 2.08
N PRO A 183 -24.79 12.47 1.31
CA PRO A 183 -25.10 13.33 0.16
C PRO A 183 -25.17 14.83 0.50
N ASP A 184 -25.76 15.20 1.66
CA ASP A 184 -25.80 16.60 2.12
C ASP A 184 -24.39 17.20 2.29
N ILE A 185 -23.47 16.44 2.89
CA ILE A 185 -22.09 16.89 3.06
C ILE A 185 -21.40 17.04 1.70
N ILE A 186 -21.65 16.11 0.77
CA ILE A 186 -21.08 16.16 -0.59
C ILE A 186 -21.54 17.44 -1.28
N ASP A 187 -22.86 17.71 -1.30
CA ASP A 187 -23.43 18.87 -1.99
C ASP A 187 -22.93 20.19 -1.39
N ARG A 188 -22.87 20.28 -0.06
CA ARG A 188 -22.36 21.46 0.65
C ARG A 188 -20.88 21.71 0.36
N VAL A 189 -20.05 20.66 0.37
CA VAL A 189 -18.61 20.77 0.09
C VAL A 189 -18.37 21.12 -1.38
N ALA A 190 -19.07 20.48 -2.30
CA ALA A 190 -18.96 20.75 -3.73
C ALA A 190 -19.34 22.19 -4.04
N SER A 191 -20.49 22.66 -3.55
CA SER A 191 -20.95 24.04 -3.75
C SER A 191 -19.98 25.07 -3.16
N TYR A 192 -19.42 24.81 -1.97
CA TYR A 192 -18.43 25.68 -1.36
C TYR A 192 -17.16 25.84 -2.21
N CYS A 193 -16.76 24.79 -2.94
CA CYS A 193 -15.57 24.80 -3.79
C CYS A 193 -15.84 25.28 -5.24
N GLU A 194 -17.07 25.61 -5.62
CA GLU A 194 -17.41 26.07 -6.98
C GLU A 194 -16.67 27.35 -7.37
N SER A 195 -16.38 28.22 -6.40
CA SER A 195 -15.66 29.47 -6.63
C SER A 195 -14.15 29.29 -6.79
N GLY A 196 -13.64 28.05 -6.69
CA GLY A 196 -12.24 27.70 -6.86
C GLY A 196 -11.61 27.07 -5.62
N PRO A 197 -10.27 26.90 -5.64
CA PRO A 197 -9.55 26.22 -4.57
C PRO A 197 -9.62 26.97 -3.22
N VAL A 198 -9.80 26.22 -2.14
CA VAL A 198 -9.96 26.75 -0.77
C VAL A 198 -8.99 26.10 0.21
N LEU A 199 -8.64 26.79 1.29
CA LEU A 199 -7.84 26.18 2.35
C LEU A 199 -8.70 25.24 3.21
N GLN A 200 -8.14 24.11 3.63
CA GLN A 200 -8.79 23.14 4.51
C GLN A 200 -9.42 23.81 5.74
N ARG A 201 -8.68 24.72 6.40
CA ARG A 201 -9.19 25.44 7.57
C ARG A 201 -10.46 26.25 7.27
N ALA A 202 -10.51 26.93 6.12
CA ALA A 202 -11.63 27.79 5.77
C ALA A 202 -12.87 26.93 5.49
N LEU A 203 -12.70 25.87 4.68
CA LEU A 203 -13.76 24.91 4.40
C LEU A 203 -14.32 24.29 5.69
N CYS A 204 -13.45 23.80 6.58
CA CYS A 204 -13.88 23.19 7.84
C CYS A 204 -14.61 24.19 8.75
N THR A 205 -14.10 25.42 8.87
CA THR A 205 -14.71 26.46 9.71
C THR A 205 -16.05 26.91 9.16
N ASP A 206 -16.13 27.22 7.87
CA ASP A 206 -17.31 27.85 7.26
C ASP A 206 -18.45 26.83 7.08
N LEU A 207 -18.13 25.56 6.80
CA LEU A 207 -19.12 24.48 6.76
C LEU A 207 -19.35 23.80 8.11
N GLN A 208 -18.61 24.19 9.15
CA GLN A 208 -18.66 23.59 10.49
C GLN A 208 -18.47 22.06 10.47
N ILE A 209 -17.60 21.55 9.60
CA ILE A 209 -17.27 20.13 9.52
C ILE A 209 -15.96 19.83 10.27
N PRO A 210 -15.83 18.68 10.94
CA PRO A 210 -14.60 18.31 11.63
C PRO A 210 -13.47 18.05 10.62
N THR A 211 -12.24 18.42 10.97
CA THR A 211 -11.05 18.18 10.14
C THR A 211 -10.81 16.69 9.86
N GLY A 212 -11.26 15.81 10.76
CA GLY A 212 -11.22 14.35 10.56
C GLY A 212 -12.06 13.84 9.39
N LEU A 213 -12.94 14.68 8.81
CA LEU A 213 -13.75 14.36 7.63
C LEU A 213 -13.00 14.61 6.32
N ILE A 214 -11.87 15.32 6.34
CA ILE A 214 -11.09 15.64 5.14
C ILE A 214 -10.51 14.38 4.48
N PRO A 215 -9.85 13.43 5.19
CA PRO A 215 -9.38 12.21 4.54
C PRO A 215 -10.50 11.36 3.91
N PRO A 216 -11.67 11.14 4.54
CA PRO A 216 -12.82 10.53 3.87
C PRO A 216 -13.27 11.25 2.59
N LEU A 217 -13.39 12.58 2.61
CA LEU A 217 -13.82 13.37 1.45
C LEU A 217 -12.81 13.30 0.28
N LEU A 218 -11.51 13.30 0.59
CA LEU A 218 -10.44 13.06 -0.38
C LEU A 218 -10.50 11.64 -0.93
N ALA A 219 -10.73 10.64 -0.07
CA ALA A 219 -10.75 9.23 -0.44
C ALA A 219 -11.96 8.84 -1.32
N THR A 220 -13.05 9.61 -1.28
CA THR A 220 -14.24 9.40 -2.12
C THR A 220 -14.31 10.30 -3.34
N GLY A 221 -13.30 11.13 -3.61
CA GLY A 221 -13.30 12.01 -4.77
C GLY A 221 -14.32 13.15 -4.66
N VAL A 222 -14.69 13.55 -3.45
CA VAL A 222 -15.44 14.80 -3.24
C VAL A 222 -14.48 15.96 -3.32
N LEU A 223 -13.31 15.80 -2.68
CA LEU A 223 -12.21 16.73 -2.69
C LEU A 223 -10.99 16.10 -3.40
N GLN A 224 -10.17 16.97 -3.98
CA GLN A 224 -8.82 16.66 -4.45
C GLN A 224 -7.82 17.66 -3.87
N ALA A 225 -6.56 17.24 -3.81
CA ALA A 225 -5.43 18.06 -3.41
C ALA A 225 -4.12 17.44 -3.92
N ASP A 226 -3.04 18.23 -3.89
CA ASP A 226 -1.69 17.73 -4.14
C ASP A 226 -1.15 16.95 -2.92
N LEU A 227 -1.55 15.67 -2.83
CA LEU A 227 -1.20 14.80 -1.71
C LEU A 227 0.21 14.20 -1.81
N ALA A 228 0.86 14.36 -2.97
CA ALA A 228 2.24 13.95 -3.21
C ALA A 228 3.22 14.88 -2.51
N HIS A 229 2.94 16.19 -2.53
CA HIS A 229 3.86 17.22 -2.04
C HIS A 229 3.36 17.94 -0.78
N GLN A 230 2.08 17.82 -0.42
CA GLN A 230 1.51 18.53 0.73
C GLN A 230 0.85 17.60 1.74
N HIS A 231 1.04 17.87 3.02
CA HIS A 231 0.35 17.16 4.09
C HIS A 231 -1.12 17.56 4.18
N ILE A 232 -1.98 16.60 4.54
CA ILE A 232 -3.35 16.89 4.97
C ILE A 232 -3.32 17.67 6.29
N CYS A 233 -3.40 18.99 6.18
CA CYS A 233 -3.32 19.94 7.29
C CYS A 233 -4.13 21.21 7.00
N SER A 234 -4.18 22.13 7.96
CA SER A 234 -5.01 23.35 7.89
C SER A 234 -4.71 24.27 6.71
N THR A 235 -3.50 24.19 6.15
CA THR A 235 -3.05 24.98 5.00
C THR A 235 -3.15 24.24 3.67
N LEU A 236 -3.58 22.97 3.67
CA LEU A 236 -3.78 22.22 2.44
C LEU A 236 -4.83 22.92 1.58
N GLN A 237 -4.48 23.16 0.32
CA GLN A 237 -5.42 23.67 -0.67
C GLN A 237 -6.26 22.52 -1.23
N LEU A 238 -7.57 22.70 -1.22
CA LEU A 238 -8.57 21.72 -1.61
C LEU A 238 -9.38 22.26 -2.78
N SER A 239 -9.78 21.38 -3.69
CA SER A 239 -10.72 21.70 -4.77
C SER A 239 -11.76 20.59 -4.89
N ALA A 240 -12.90 20.89 -5.50
CA ALA A 240 -13.87 19.85 -5.85
C ALA A 240 -13.24 18.87 -6.85
N ALA A 241 -13.45 17.57 -6.64
CA ALA A 241 -12.95 16.51 -7.52
C ALA A 241 -14.04 15.88 -8.39
N TYR A 242 -15.33 16.05 -8.04
CA TYR A 242 -16.46 15.55 -8.81
C TYR A 242 -16.38 14.04 -9.15
N GLY A 243 -15.86 13.24 -8.22
CA GLY A 243 -15.66 11.81 -8.36
C GLY A 243 -14.31 11.41 -8.95
N ASP A 244 -13.47 12.37 -9.36
CA ASP A 244 -12.09 12.06 -9.73
C ASP A 244 -11.28 11.60 -8.52
N LEU A 245 -10.42 10.61 -8.75
CA LEU A 245 -9.58 9.97 -7.74
C LEU A 245 -8.10 9.98 -8.15
N SER A 246 -7.74 10.72 -9.21
CA SER A 246 -6.38 10.72 -9.76
C SER A 246 -5.32 11.16 -8.74
N HIS A 247 -5.67 12.04 -7.79
CA HIS A 247 -4.82 12.48 -6.69
C HIS A 247 -4.46 11.37 -5.69
N LEU A 248 -5.09 10.20 -5.78
CA LEU A 248 -4.80 9.03 -4.95
C LEU A 248 -3.79 8.06 -5.60
N CYS A 249 -3.35 8.31 -6.83
CA CYS A 249 -2.36 7.52 -7.58
C CYS A 249 -0.91 7.72 -7.07
N LEU A 250 -0.73 7.76 -5.75
CA LEU A 250 0.49 8.20 -5.08
C LEU A 250 1.69 7.24 -5.20
N ILE A 251 1.49 6.02 -5.68
CA ILE A 251 2.58 5.04 -5.82
C ILE A 251 3.57 5.44 -6.93
N GLU A 252 3.14 6.23 -7.91
CA GLU A 252 3.97 6.67 -9.03
C GLU A 252 5.00 7.72 -8.60
N GLU A 253 4.65 8.52 -7.59
CA GLU A 253 5.54 9.51 -6.96
C GLU A 253 6.72 8.87 -6.22
N LEU A 254 6.69 7.55 -6.03
CA LEU A 254 7.75 6.78 -5.38
C LEU A 254 8.55 5.93 -6.37
N GLN A 255 8.34 6.10 -7.67
CA GLN A 255 9.15 5.45 -8.69
C GLN A 255 10.39 6.32 -8.99
N PRO A 256 11.58 5.71 -9.14
CA PRO A 256 12.82 6.43 -9.44
C PRO A 256 12.88 6.98 -10.87
#